data_AF-A0A2G7GMJ6-F1
#
_entry.id   AF-A0A2G7GMJ6-F1
#
_cell.length_a   1.000
_cell.length_b   1.000
_cell.length_c   1.000
_cell.angle_alpha   90.00
_cell.angle_beta   90.00
_cell.angle_gamma   90.00
#
_symmetry.space_group_name_H-M   'P 1'
#
loop_
_entity.id
_entity.type
_entity.pdbx_description
1 polymer ?
#
loop_
_entity_poly.entity_id
_entity_poly.type
_entity_poly.pdbx_seq_one_letter_code
_entity_poly.pdbx_strand_id
1 'polypeptide(L)'
;MTSVDNERPDNLMPTLLEIRDSGQCRTLEFSCVVNTLKTTGHEDVAVWLENHQASYHEIVTQDFAQWLKDHFPDEPESIAQDAAAATGLDMPEDSFS
;
A
#
# COMPACT_ATOMS: atom_id res chain seq x y z
N MET A 1 23.87 8.71 19.31
CA MET A 1 22.41 8.68 19.07
C MET A 1 22.25 8.45 17.59
N THR A 2 21.92 7.23 17.21
CA THR A 2 21.65 6.83 15.83
C THR A 2 20.51 7.68 15.30
N SER A 3 20.76 8.52 14.30
CA SER A 3 19.70 9.01 13.42
C SER A 3 18.98 7.76 12.94
N VAL A 4 17.75 7.55 13.41
CA VAL A 4 16.86 6.63 12.73
C VAL A 4 16.63 7.30 11.39
N ASP A 5 17.22 6.75 10.34
CA ASP A 5 17.01 7.20 8.97
C ASP A 5 15.49 7.19 8.72
N ASN A 6 14.88 8.38 8.82
CA ASN A 6 13.50 8.64 8.44
C ASN A 6 13.34 8.67 6.92
N GLU A 7 14.42 8.40 6.18
CA GLU A 7 14.36 8.28 4.73
C GLU A 7 13.47 7.11 4.35
N ARG A 8 12.55 7.38 3.42
CA ARG A 8 11.63 6.38 2.89
C ARG A 8 12.44 5.33 2.12
N PRO A 9 12.24 4.03 2.37
CA PRO A 9 12.90 2.97 1.62
C PRO A 9 12.54 3.06 0.13
N ASP A 10 13.54 3.00 -0.76
CA ASP A 10 13.34 3.07 -2.21
C ASP A 10 12.45 1.93 -2.73
N ASN A 11 12.50 0.78 -2.05
CA ASN A 11 11.74 -0.42 -2.37
C ASN A 11 10.32 -0.43 -1.76
N LEU A 12 9.87 0.63 -1.06
CA LEU A 12 8.56 0.64 -0.40
C LEU A 12 7.42 0.37 -1.39
N MET A 13 7.33 1.15 -2.47
CA MET A 13 6.25 1.04 -3.46
C MET A 13 6.26 -0.30 -4.22
N PRO A 14 7.40 -0.77 -4.79
CA PRO A 14 7.42 -2.07 -5.45
C PRO A 14 7.12 -3.23 -4.49
N THR A 15 7.51 -3.15 -3.21
CA THR A 15 7.19 -4.21 -2.25
C THR A 15 5.69 -4.21 -1.88
N LEU A 16 5.07 -3.03 -1.76
CA LEU A 16 3.61 -2.93 -1.58
C LEU A 16 2.84 -3.50 -2.78
N LEU A 17 3.35 -3.30 -3.99
CA LEU A 17 2.82 -3.89 -5.21
C LEU A 17 2.90 -5.43 -5.17
N GLU A 18 4.06 -5.99 -4.83
CA GLU A 18 4.23 -7.45 -4.71
C GLU A 18 3.27 -8.05 -3.68
N ILE A 19 3.07 -7.39 -2.53
CA ILE A 19 2.13 -7.85 -1.50
C ILE A 19 0.69 -7.79 -2.00
N ARG A 20 0.30 -6.71 -2.70
CA ARG A 20 -1.03 -6.59 -3.31
C ARG A 20 -1.26 -7.70 -4.33
N ASP A 21 -0.34 -7.87 -5.27
CA ASP A 21 -0.46 -8.81 -6.39
C ASP A 21 -0.36 -10.27 -5.93
N SER A 22 0.30 -10.54 -4.80
CA SER A 22 0.30 -11.87 -4.16
C SER A 22 -1.08 -12.27 -3.61
N GLY A 23 -1.99 -11.31 -3.42
CA GLY A 23 -3.29 -11.51 -2.79
C GLY A 23 -3.24 -11.87 -1.30
N GLN A 24 -2.05 -11.86 -0.67
CA GLN A 24 -1.86 -12.19 0.74
C GLN A 24 -2.52 -11.16 1.65
N CYS A 25 -2.46 -9.89 1.28
CA CYS A 25 -3.11 -8.79 1.98
C CYS A 25 -4.06 -8.05 1.04
N ARG A 26 -5.26 -8.61 0.81
CA ARG A 26 -6.27 -8.10 -0.15
C ARG A 26 -6.49 -6.59 -0.09
N THR A 27 -6.43 -6.00 1.09
CA THR A 27 -6.72 -4.57 1.30
C THR A 27 -5.50 -3.78 1.79
N LEU A 28 -4.28 -4.34 1.67
CA LEU A 28 -3.07 -3.76 2.26
C LEU A 28 -3.31 -3.33 3.72
N GLU A 29 -3.90 -4.22 4.51
CA GLU A 29 -4.12 -3.96 5.93
C GLU A 29 -2.77 -3.92 6.66
N PHE A 30 -2.57 -2.92 7.51
CA PHE A 30 -1.27 -2.59 8.10
C PHE A 30 -0.60 -3.79 8.77
N SER A 31 -1.32 -4.53 9.61
CA SER A 31 -0.73 -5.66 10.34
C SER A 31 -0.38 -6.82 9.41
N CYS A 32 -1.21 -7.10 8.40
CA CYS A 32 -0.90 -8.06 7.34
C CYS A 32 0.35 -7.66 6.55
N VAL A 33 0.46 -6.39 6.14
CA VAL A 33 1.60 -5.89 5.35
C VAL A 33 2.89 -5.98 6.16
N VAL A 34 2.91 -5.48 7.40
CA VAL A 34 4.10 -5.54 8.27
C VAL A 34 4.52 -6.99 8.54
N ASN A 35 3.57 -7.89 8.79
CA ASN A 35 3.87 -9.31 8.99
C ASN A 35 4.46 -9.94 7.72
N THR A 36 3.83 -9.70 6.57
CA THR A 36 4.29 -10.22 5.28
C THR A 36 5.70 -9.75 4.98
N LEU A 37 6.00 -8.45 5.17
CA LEU A 37 7.33 -7.88 4.99
C LEU A 37 8.39 -8.55 5.88
N LYS A 38 8.07 -8.78 7.16
CA LYS A 38 8.96 -9.49 8.08
C LYS A 38 9.21 -10.94 7.64
N THR A 39 8.18 -11.63 7.14
CA THR A 39 8.31 -13.03 6.69
C THR A 39 9.01 -13.20 5.34
N THR A 40 9.04 -12.15 4.52
CA THR A 40 9.62 -12.16 3.17
C THR A 40 11.03 -11.57 3.10
N GLY A 41 11.55 -11.07 4.23
CA GLY A 41 12.92 -10.54 4.34
C GLY A 41 13.04 -9.03 4.09
N HIS A 42 11.92 -8.31 4.00
CA HIS A 42 11.85 -6.86 3.88
C HIS A 42 11.72 -6.19 5.27
N GLU A 43 12.60 -6.59 6.21
CA GLU A 43 12.57 -6.12 7.60
C GLU A 43 12.80 -4.61 7.71
N ASP A 44 13.62 -4.04 6.83
CA ASP A 44 13.87 -2.62 6.72
C ASP A 44 12.60 -1.82 6.40
N VAL A 45 11.83 -2.28 5.40
CA VAL A 45 10.54 -1.69 5.03
C VAL A 45 9.52 -1.87 6.16
N ALA A 46 9.50 -3.04 6.80
CA ALA A 46 8.61 -3.30 7.93
C ALA A 46 8.88 -2.35 9.10
N VAL A 47 10.14 -2.20 9.50
CA VAL A 47 10.54 -1.30 10.59
C VAL A 47 10.22 0.15 10.25
N TRP A 48 10.45 0.57 9.00
CA TRP A 48 10.08 1.92 8.58
C TRP A 48 8.58 2.16 8.64
N LEU A 49 7.75 1.21 8.19
CA LEU A 49 6.29 1.31 8.28
C LEU A 49 5.79 1.29 9.73
N GLU A 50 6.42 0.52 10.62
CA GLU A 50 6.13 0.55 12.05
C GLU A 50 6.40 1.94 12.65
N ASN A 51 7.51 2.59 12.26
CA ASN A 51 7.83 3.95 12.69
C ASN A 51 6.90 5.02 12.07
N HIS A 52 6.28 4.72 10.93
CA HIS A 52 5.40 5.63 10.18
C HIS A 52 3.93 5.17 10.17
N GLN A 53 3.50 4.36 11.16
CA GLN A 53 2.15 3.79 11.22
C GLN A 53 1.06 4.86 11.13
N ALA A 54 1.27 6.02 11.76
CA ALA A 54 0.32 7.14 11.72
C ALA A 54 0.04 7.67 10.30
N SER A 55 1.03 7.57 9.41
CA SER A 55 0.94 8.00 8.01
C SER A 55 0.63 6.85 7.05
N TYR A 56 0.47 5.62 7.54
CA TYR A 56 0.30 4.44 6.71
C TYR A 56 -0.90 4.55 5.75
N HIS A 57 -2.02 5.06 6.24
CA HIS A 57 -3.22 5.25 5.43
C HIS A 57 -2.96 6.20 4.25
N GLU A 58 -2.25 7.31 4.49
CA GLU A 58 -1.88 8.28 3.45
C GLU A 58 -0.90 7.65 2.45
N ILE A 59 0.09 6.89 2.93
CA ILE A 59 1.05 6.16 2.08
C ILE A 59 0.33 5.22 1.12
N VAL A 60 -0.65 4.44 1.59
CA VAL A 60 -1.35 3.46 0.74
C VAL A 60 -2.38 4.12 -0.18
N THR A 61 -3.13 5.10 0.31
CA THR A 61 -4.25 5.68 -0.45
C THR A 61 -3.84 6.82 -1.39
N GLN A 62 -2.75 7.52 -1.10
CA GLN A 62 -2.28 8.64 -1.90
C GLN A 62 -0.98 8.29 -2.61
N ASP A 63 0.10 8.04 -1.86
CA ASP A 63 1.43 7.89 -2.45
C ASP A 63 1.51 6.64 -3.34
N PHE A 64 1.04 5.51 -2.85
CA PHE A 64 1.04 4.25 -3.60
C PHE A 64 0.05 4.30 -4.77
N ALA A 65 -1.14 4.89 -4.59
CA ALA A 65 -2.11 5.06 -5.67
C ALA A 65 -1.57 5.99 -6.78
N GLN A 66 -0.85 7.06 -6.42
CA GLN A 66 -0.22 7.96 -7.38
C GLN A 66 0.95 7.27 -8.09
N TRP A 67 1.80 6.55 -7.34
CA TRP A 67 2.89 5.77 -7.90
C TRP A 67 2.39 4.75 -8.93
N LEU A 68 1.27 4.08 -8.64
CA LEU A 68 0.63 3.17 -9.59
C LEU A 68 0.18 3.87 -10.88
N LYS A 69 -0.41 5.06 -10.79
CA LYS A 69 -0.80 5.85 -11.98
C LYS A 69 0.40 6.27 -12.81
N ASP A 70 1.49 6.65 -12.14
CA ASP A 70 2.70 7.13 -12.82
C ASP A 70 3.48 6.00 -13.48
N HIS A 71 3.49 4.80 -12.87
CA HIS A 71 4.22 3.63 -13.37
C HIS A 71 3.39 2.70 -14.26
N PHE A 72 2.06 2.69 -14.10
CA PHE A 72 1.11 1.85 -14.84
C PHE A 72 -0.04 2.70 -15.40
N PRO A 73 0.24 3.64 -16.33
CA PRO A 73 -0.76 4.57 -16.86
C PRO A 73 -1.86 3.88 -17.69
N ASP A 74 -1.61 2.67 -18.19
CA ASP A 74 -2.53 1.90 -19.03
C ASP A 74 -3.48 0.98 -18.24
N GLU A 75 -3.38 0.92 -16.90
CA GLU A 75 -4.29 0.12 -16.04
C GLU A 75 -5.21 0.97 -15.12
N PRO A 76 -5.85 2.05 -15.60
CA PRO A 76 -6.56 2.99 -14.72
C PRO A 76 -7.84 2.41 -14.10
N GLU A 77 -8.54 1.48 -14.78
CA GLU A 77 -9.81 0.92 -14.30
C GLU A 77 -9.63 -0.05 -13.12
N SER A 78 -8.54 -0.83 -13.09
CA SER A 78 -8.30 -1.82 -12.02
C SER A 78 -7.73 -1.16 -10.76
N ILE A 79 -6.83 -0.17 -10.91
CA ILE A 79 -6.15 0.51 -9.80
C ILE A 79 -7.14 1.34 -8.94
N ALA A 80 -8.11 2.01 -9.58
CA ALA A 80 -9.12 2.80 -8.86
C ALA A 80 -10.14 1.93 -8.11
N GLN A 81 -10.53 0.79 -8.68
CA GLN A 81 -11.42 -0.18 -8.03
C GLN A 81 -10.72 -0.88 -6.86
N ASP A 82 -9.46 -1.27 -7.01
CA ASP A 82 -8.70 -1.92 -5.93
C ASP A 82 -8.39 -0.95 -4.78
N ALA A 83 -8.13 0.34 -5.04
CA ALA A 83 -7.93 1.33 -3.99
C ALA A 83 -9.23 1.63 -3.20
N ALA A 84 -10.37 1.67 -3.87
CA ALA A 84 -11.68 1.79 -3.22
C ALA A 84 -12.03 0.53 -2.40
N ALA A 85 -11.77 -0.66 -2.94
CA ALA A 85 -11.95 -1.92 -2.24
C ALA A 85 -11.01 -2.07 -1.04
N ALA A 86 -9.76 -1.60 -1.15
CA ALA A 86 -8.78 -1.63 -0.07
C ALA A 86 -9.15 -0.70 1.10
N THR A 87 -9.93 0.35 0.85
CA THR A 87 -10.36 1.30 1.90
C THR A 87 -11.75 1.01 2.46
N GLY A 88 -12.45 -0.02 1.95
CA GLY A 88 -13.79 -0.37 2.41
C GLY A 88 -14.84 0.71 2.14
N LEU A 89 -14.55 1.66 1.24
CA LEU A 89 -15.53 2.61 0.75
C LEU A 89 -16.31 1.92 -0.37
N ASP A 90 -17.29 1.12 0.04
CA ASP A 90 -18.34 0.57 -0.81
C ASP A 90 -18.83 1.70 -1.74
N MET A 91 -18.62 1.52 -3.05
CA MET A 91 -19.25 2.38 -4.04
C MET A 91 -20.76 2.28 -3.80
N PRO A 92 -21.48 3.38 -3.50
CA PRO A 92 -22.94 3.30 -3.48
C PRO A 92 -23.37 2.85 -4.87
N GLU A 93 -24.02 1.69 -4.93
CA GLU A 93 -24.57 1.14 -6.15
C GLU A 93 -25.36 2.25 -6.85
N ASP A 94 -24.93 2.55 -8.08
CA ASP A 94 -25.63 3.39 -9.03
C ASP A 94 -27.09 2.93 -9.10
N SER A 95 -27.96 3.59 -8.33
CA SER A 95 -29.41 3.47 -8.44
C SER A 95 -29.85 4.26 -9.67
N PHE A 96 -29.52 3.73 -10.85
CA PHE A 96 -30.30 4.03 -12.04
C PHE A 96 -31.65 3.31 -11.93
N SER A 97 -32.67 4.06 -11.52
CA SER A 97 -34.07 3.79 -11.80
C SER A 97 -34.83 5.11 -11.95
#